data_AF-A0A947YSF3-F1
#
_entry.id   AF-A0A947YSF3-F1
#
_cell.length_a   1.000
_cell.length_b   1.000
_cell.length_c   1.000
_cell.angle_alpha   90.00
_cell.angle_beta   90.00
_cell.angle_gamma   90.00
#
_symmetry.space_group_name_H-M   'P 1'
#
loop_
_entity.id
_entity.type
_entity.pdbx_description
1 polymer ?
#
loop_
_entity_poly.entity_id
_entity_poly.type
_entity_poly.pdbx_seq_one_letter_code
_entity_poly.pdbx_strand_id
1 'polypeptide(L)'
;MRNIFFFLLPILILSCSKPEKKEDHKPQIPDSPDIMKPGKQKNDMTTDGVLVMGKKIGKTDPLSCDNICNHLAYCNEKSGGKASHSSRLRICIKSCDHDKTPTGKAKFDAFRNCIDKNRESPCSVLRQCLNDELIKAKTLLQGKDSIKK
;
A
#
# COMPACT_ATOMS: atom_id res chain seq x y z
N MET A 1 11.46 40.55 40.88
CA MET A 1 10.23 41.16 40.33
C MET A 1 9.78 40.32 39.15
N ARG A 2 8.48 40.00 39.11
CA ARG A 2 7.77 39.16 38.13
C ARG A 2 7.92 39.71 36.70
N ASN A 3 8.03 38.84 35.71
CA ASN A 3 7.42 39.06 34.39
C ASN A 3 7.11 37.70 33.74
N ILE A 4 5.84 37.31 33.84
CA ILE A 4 5.26 36.12 33.21
C ILE A 4 4.60 36.64 31.93
N PHE A 5 5.20 36.38 30.76
CA PHE A 5 4.53 36.58 29.48
C PHE A 5 3.66 35.37 29.18
N PHE A 6 2.35 35.52 29.38
CA PHE A 6 1.32 34.61 28.93
C PHE A 6 1.22 34.67 27.39
N PHE A 7 1.71 33.64 26.70
CA PHE A 7 1.33 33.39 25.31
C PHE A 7 0.03 32.58 25.30
N LEU A 8 -1.10 33.28 25.14
CA LEU A 8 -2.40 32.71 24.85
C LEU A 8 -2.44 32.26 23.38
N LEU A 9 -2.37 30.95 23.15
CA LEU A 9 -2.61 30.34 21.84
C LEU A 9 -4.13 30.11 21.67
N PRO A 10 -4.75 30.62 20.59
CA PRO A 10 -6.19 30.45 20.37
C PRO A 10 -6.50 29.01 19.92
N ILE A 11 -7.42 28.38 20.64
CA ILE A 11 -8.01 27.08 20.34
C ILE A 11 -8.89 27.23 19.09
N LEU A 12 -8.41 26.75 17.94
CA LEU A 12 -9.20 26.56 16.74
C LEU A 12 -10.13 25.35 16.94
N ILE A 13 -11.35 25.62 17.38
CA ILE A 13 -12.44 24.65 17.45
C ILE A 13 -13.00 24.48 16.03
N LEU A 14 -12.57 23.46 15.31
CA LEU A 14 -13.22 23.05 14.06
C LEU A 14 -14.53 22.32 14.40
N SER A 15 -15.64 23.06 14.36
CA SER A 15 -17.00 22.52 14.25
C SER A 15 -17.16 21.78 12.92
N CYS A 16 -17.35 20.46 12.97
CA CYS A 16 -17.89 19.69 11.85
C CYS A 16 -19.31 19.23 12.20
N SER A 17 -20.28 19.96 11.68
CA SER A 17 -21.72 19.68 11.73
C SER A 17 -22.08 18.40 10.97
N LYS A 18 -22.93 17.58 11.58
CA LYS A 18 -23.68 16.47 10.96
C LYS A 18 -24.62 16.97 9.85
N PRO A 19 -24.93 16.15 8.83
CA PRO A 19 -26.16 16.27 8.07
C PRO A 19 -27.21 15.23 8.49
N GLU A 20 -28.43 15.73 8.67
CA GLU A 20 -29.69 15.01 8.91
C GLU A 20 -30.25 14.31 7.68
N LYS A 21 -31.08 13.29 7.95
CA LYS A 21 -31.94 12.53 7.02
C LYS A 21 -33.14 13.36 6.55
N LYS A 22 -33.62 13.11 5.33
CA LYS A 22 -35.02 13.29 4.93
C LYS A 22 -35.47 12.16 4.00
N GLU A 23 -36.56 11.49 4.38
CA GLU A 23 -37.42 10.63 3.56
C GLU A 23 -38.79 11.31 3.42
N ASP A 24 -39.46 11.11 2.27
CA ASP A 24 -40.92 10.91 1.99
C ASP A 24 -41.19 11.19 0.49
N HIS A 25 -41.37 10.23 -0.44
CA HIS A 25 -42.50 9.34 -0.79
C HIS A 25 -43.74 9.96 -1.51
N LYS A 26 -44.00 9.52 -2.76
CA LYS A 26 -45.35 9.17 -3.29
C LYS A 26 -45.29 8.40 -4.65
N PRO A 27 -46.33 7.62 -5.05
CA PRO A 27 -46.22 6.35 -5.80
C PRO A 27 -47.04 6.23 -7.11
N GLN A 28 -46.70 5.25 -8.00
CA GLN A 28 -47.59 4.30 -8.72
C GLN A 28 -46.89 3.40 -9.81
N ILE A 29 -46.64 2.12 -9.44
CA ILE A 29 -46.84 0.75 -10.02
C ILE A 29 -47.49 0.57 -11.44
N PRO A 30 -47.39 -0.55 -12.23
CA PRO A 30 -46.49 -1.75 -12.31
C PRO A 30 -45.94 -2.09 -13.74
N ASP A 31 -44.89 -2.94 -13.83
CA ASP A 31 -44.85 -4.12 -14.75
C ASP A 31 -43.66 -5.04 -14.37
N SER A 32 -43.94 -6.33 -14.13
CA SER A 32 -43.01 -7.42 -13.71
C SER A 32 -42.11 -7.90 -14.88
N PRO A 33 -41.07 -8.76 -14.70
CA PRO A 33 -40.62 -9.51 -13.52
C PRO A 33 -39.15 -9.28 -13.08
N ASP A 34 -38.85 -9.74 -11.86
CA ASP A 34 -37.56 -9.82 -11.19
C ASP A 34 -36.32 -10.00 -12.08
N ILE A 35 -35.49 -8.95 -12.16
CA ILE A 35 -34.04 -9.11 -12.27
C ILE A 35 -33.40 -8.12 -11.31
N MET A 36 -32.84 -8.65 -10.22
CA MET A 36 -32.02 -7.93 -9.24
C MET A 36 -31.12 -6.89 -9.92
N LYS A 37 -31.35 -5.61 -9.64
CA LYS A 37 -30.29 -4.60 -9.67
C LYS A 37 -29.59 -4.64 -8.31
N PRO A 38 -28.33 -5.10 -8.19
CA PRO A 38 -27.48 -4.60 -7.12
C PRO A 38 -27.11 -3.16 -7.51
N GLY A 39 -27.55 -2.24 -6.66
CA GLY A 39 -27.26 -0.83 -6.78
C GLY A 39 -25.76 -0.54 -6.87
N LYS A 40 -25.45 0.57 -7.55
CA LYS A 40 -24.29 1.45 -7.35
C LYS A 40 -23.20 0.84 -6.46
N GLN A 41 -22.46 -0.13 -7.00
CA GLN A 41 -21.16 -0.50 -6.47
C GLN A 41 -20.23 0.66 -6.82
N LYS A 42 -20.09 1.61 -5.90
CA LYS A 42 -18.79 2.25 -5.69
C LYS A 42 -17.89 1.21 -5.04
N ASN A 43 -17.51 0.19 -5.81
CA ASN A 43 -16.27 -0.50 -5.52
C ASN A 43 -15.30 0.08 -6.52
N ASP A 44 -14.56 1.09 -6.06
CA ASP A 44 -13.45 1.69 -6.76
C ASP A 44 -12.50 0.57 -7.19
N MET A 45 -12.67 0.16 -8.44
CA MET A 45 -11.72 -0.63 -9.18
C MET A 45 -10.57 0.32 -9.49
N THR A 46 -9.60 0.44 -8.58
CA THR A 46 -8.39 1.25 -8.83
C THR A 46 -7.20 0.76 -8.02
N THR A 47 -6.89 -0.53 -8.19
CA THR A 47 -5.55 -1.17 -8.30
C THR A 47 -5.75 -2.68 -8.21
N ASP A 48 -6.30 -3.28 -9.27
CA ASP A 48 -6.67 -4.70 -9.41
C ASP A 48 -5.53 -5.70 -9.14
N GLY A 49 -5.27 -5.93 -7.86
CA GLY A 49 -4.37 -6.95 -7.34
C GLY A 49 -4.71 -7.18 -5.88
N VAL A 50 -5.73 -7.99 -5.64
CA VAL A 50 -6.27 -8.36 -4.33
C VAL A 50 -5.20 -9.15 -3.55
N LEU A 51 -4.30 -8.41 -2.91
CA LEU A 51 -3.38 -8.87 -1.85
C LEU A 51 -4.16 -9.06 -0.55
N VAL A 52 -5.19 -9.90 -0.57
CA VAL A 52 -6.12 -10.03 0.58
C VAL A 52 -5.73 -11.15 1.55
N MET A 53 -4.75 -12.00 1.21
CA MET A 53 -4.11 -12.88 2.18
C MET A 53 -2.63 -13.00 1.91
N GLY A 54 -1.81 -12.36 2.74
CA GLY A 54 -0.36 -12.47 2.65
C GLY A 54 0.07 -13.94 2.73
N LYS A 55 0.67 -14.47 1.67
CA LYS A 55 1.16 -15.85 1.59
C LYS A 55 2.69 -15.90 1.69
N LYS A 56 3.23 -16.90 2.41
CA LYS A 56 4.66 -17.21 2.37
C LYS A 56 5.04 -17.83 1.02
N ILE A 57 6.08 -17.32 0.36
CA ILE A 57 6.69 -17.94 -0.82
C ILE A 57 7.47 -19.19 -0.37
N GLY A 58 7.21 -20.30 -1.04
CA GLY A 58 7.98 -21.53 -0.95
C GLY A 58 9.21 -21.56 -1.87
N LYS A 59 10.00 -22.61 -1.73
CA LYS A 59 11.28 -22.77 -2.43
C LYS A 59 11.13 -22.88 -3.96
N THR A 60 10.03 -23.49 -4.41
CA THR A 60 9.71 -23.73 -5.83
C THR A 60 8.74 -22.71 -6.42
N ASP A 61 8.19 -21.81 -5.60
CA ASP A 61 7.22 -20.83 -6.07
C ASP A 61 7.89 -19.85 -7.06
N PRO A 62 7.21 -19.43 -8.13
CA PRO A 62 7.76 -18.45 -9.05
C PRO A 62 7.90 -17.08 -8.37
N LEU A 63 8.96 -16.34 -8.70
CA LEU A 63 9.17 -14.96 -8.22
C LEU A 63 8.47 -13.94 -9.12
N SER A 64 7.15 -14.04 -9.20
CA SER A 64 6.30 -13.04 -9.84
C SER A 64 6.05 -11.84 -8.93
N CYS A 65 5.57 -10.74 -9.51
CA CYS A 65 5.10 -9.58 -8.74
C CYS A 65 4.14 -9.98 -7.63
N ASP A 66 3.09 -10.73 -7.98
CA ASP A 66 2.04 -11.10 -7.04
C ASP A 66 2.61 -11.90 -5.88
N ASN A 67 3.44 -12.90 -6.15
CA ASN A 67 4.04 -13.72 -5.10
C ASN A 67 4.93 -12.87 -4.20
N ILE A 68 5.80 -12.04 -4.78
CA ILE A 68 6.72 -11.18 -4.03
C ILE A 68 5.95 -10.23 -3.13
N CYS A 69 4.97 -9.50 -3.67
CA CYS A 69 4.19 -8.56 -2.88
C CYS A 69 3.31 -9.28 -1.83
N ASN A 70 2.79 -10.49 -2.12
CA ASN A 70 2.07 -11.32 -1.15
C ASN A 70 2.96 -11.77 -0.01
N HIS A 71 4.22 -12.09 -0.30
CA HIS A 71 5.21 -12.44 0.70
C HIS A 71 5.56 -11.26 1.61
N LEU A 72 5.65 -10.06 1.04
CA LEU A 72 5.83 -8.84 1.84
C LEU A 72 4.62 -8.55 2.73
N ALA A 73 3.40 -8.75 2.22
CA ALA A 73 2.17 -8.63 3.00
C ALA A 73 2.16 -9.63 4.16
N TYR A 74 2.50 -10.90 3.89
CA TYR A 74 2.66 -11.96 4.89
C TYR A 74 3.67 -11.55 5.98
N CYS A 75 4.86 -11.12 5.58
CA CYS A 75 5.89 -10.78 6.54
C CYS A 75 5.57 -9.53 7.35
N ASN A 76 4.81 -8.59 6.77
CA ASN A 76 4.34 -7.43 7.52
C ASN A 76 3.32 -7.84 8.60
N GLU A 77 2.40 -8.74 8.27
CA GLU A 77 1.42 -9.28 9.21
C GLU A 77 2.10 -10.05 10.35
N LYS A 78 3.02 -10.96 10.02
CA LYS A 78 3.79 -11.72 11.03
C LYS A 78 4.67 -10.87 11.92
N SER A 79 5.02 -9.66 11.49
CA SER A 79 5.78 -8.69 12.30
C SER A 79 4.88 -7.77 13.13
N GLY A 80 3.58 -8.09 13.29
CA GLY A 80 2.61 -7.29 14.04
C GLY A 80 2.04 -6.08 13.29
N GLY A 81 2.30 -5.96 11.98
CA GLY A 81 1.71 -4.92 11.13
C GLY A 81 0.43 -5.38 10.43
N LYS A 82 -0.27 -4.47 9.75
CA LYS A 82 -1.39 -4.85 8.85
C LYS A 82 -0.86 -5.21 7.47
N ALA A 83 -1.29 -6.33 6.88
CA ALA A 83 -0.83 -6.79 5.56
C ALA A 83 -0.66 -5.65 4.53
N SER A 84 -1.65 -4.76 4.38
CA SER A 84 -1.67 -3.67 3.40
C SER A 84 -0.89 -2.39 3.76
N HIS A 85 -0.37 -2.22 4.98
CA HIS A 85 0.09 -0.90 5.46
C HIS A 85 1.58 -0.58 5.23
N SER A 86 2.43 -1.57 4.92
CA SER A 86 3.87 -1.30 4.83
C SER A 86 4.22 -0.40 3.63
N SER A 87 5.18 0.51 3.83
CA SER A 87 5.75 1.32 2.74
C SER A 87 6.39 0.43 1.67
N ARG A 88 7.06 -0.65 2.08
CA ARG A 88 7.69 -1.64 1.18
C ARG A 88 6.65 -2.32 0.28
N LEU A 89 5.51 -2.71 0.82
CA LEU A 89 4.43 -3.31 0.03
C LEU A 89 3.89 -2.32 -1.00
N ARG A 90 3.63 -1.07 -0.61
CA ARG A 90 3.18 -0.02 -1.54
C ARG A 90 4.20 0.22 -2.66
N ILE A 91 5.49 0.23 -2.32
CA ILE A 91 6.57 0.36 -3.31
C ILE A 91 6.62 -0.88 -4.21
N CYS A 92 6.46 -2.09 -3.67
CA CYS A 92 6.42 -3.35 -4.42
C CYS A 92 5.33 -3.30 -5.49
N ILE A 93 4.07 -3.02 -5.10
CA ILE A 93 2.92 -2.94 -6.00
C ILE A 93 3.18 -1.92 -7.11
N LYS A 94 3.67 -0.73 -6.75
CA LYS A 94 4.02 0.31 -7.74
C LYS A 94 5.17 -0.08 -8.67
N SER A 95 6.05 -0.98 -8.24
CA SER A 95 7.21 -1.43 -9.00
C SER A 95 6.90 -2.66 -9.85
N CYS A 96 5.70 -3.24 -9.76
CA CYS A 96 5.32 -4.38 -10.58
C CYS A 96 5.22 -4.05 -12.07
N ASP A 97 4.93 -2.80 -12.39
CA ASP A 97 5.09 -2.20 -13.72
C ASP A 97 6.57 -1.87 -14.03
N HIS A 98 7.48 -2.78 -13.66
CA HIS A 98 8.93 -2.55 -13.67
C HIS A 98 9.46 -2.12 -15.04
N ASP A 99 8.92 -2.64 -16.13
CA ASP A 99 9.38 -2.31 -17.49
C ASP A 99 9.06 -0.87 -17.92
N LYS A 100 8.11 -0.21 -17.24
CA LYS A 100 7.68 1.15 -17.60
C LYS A 100 8.65 2.22 -17.09
N THR A 101 9.46 1.94 -16.06
CA THR A 101 10.42 2.91 -15.54
C THR A 101 11.71 2.24 -15.02
N PRO A 102 12.90 2.81 -15.28
CA PRO A 102 14.17 2.29 -14.72
C PRO A 102 14.16 2.20 -13.20
N THR A 103 13.50 3.16 -12.54
CA THR A 103 13.34 3.20 -11.07
C THR A 103 12.46 2.08 -10.55
N GLY A 104 11.33 1.80 -11.21
CA GLY A 104 10.46 0.68 -10.87
C GLY A 104 11.20 -0.65 -11.03
N LYS A 105 11.91 -0.82 -12.15
CA LYS A 105 12.76 -1.99 -12.39
C LYS A 105 13.82 -2.22 -11.33
N ALA A 106 14.62 -1.21 -11.01
CA ALA A 106 15.68 -1.34 -10.01
C ALA A 106 15.12 -1.72 -8.63
N LYS A 107 13.96 -1.15 -8.24
CA LYS A 107 13.30 -1.48 -6.97
C LYS A 107 12.74 -2.90 -6.99
N PHE A 108 12.10 -3.32 -8.08
CA PHE A 108 11.57 -4.67 -8.23
C PHE A 108 12.68 -5.73 -8.20
N ASP A 109 13.76 -5.51 -8.95
CA ASP A 109 14.93 -6.40 -8.97
C ASP A 109 15.55 -6.53 -7.57
N ALA A 110 15.61 -5.43 -6.80
CA ALA A 110 16.02 -5.45 -5.39
C ALA A 110 15.10 -6.34 -4.51
N PHE A 111 13.78 -6.22 -4.64
CA PHE A 111 12.84 -7.10 -3.93
C PHE A 111 13.05 -8.57 -4.31
N ARG A 112 13.12 -8.85 -5.61
CA ARG A 112 13.30 -10.20 -6.16
C ARG A 112 14.59 -10.84 -5.64
N ASN A 113 15.72 -10.14 -5.75
CA ASN A 113 17.03 -10.65 -5.33
C ASN A 113 17.09 -10.91 -3.82
N CYS A 114 16.48 -10.03 -3.03
CA CYS A 114 16.45 -10.19 -1.59
C CYS A 114 15.64 -11.42 -1.18
N ILE A 115 14.44 -11.57 -1.76
CA ILE A 115 13.55 -12.69 -1.49
C ILE A 115 14.18 -13.99 -1.98
N ASP A 116 14.77 -14.03 -3.18
CA ASP A 116 15.36 -15.24 -3.72
C ASP A 116 16.45 -15.83 -2.81
N LYS A 117 17.32 -14.96 -2.28
CA LYS A 117 18.38 -15.35 -1.34
C LYS A 117 17.87 -15.77 0.04
N ASN A 118 16.68 -15.29 0.43
CA ASN A 118 16.17 -15.38 1.80
C ASN A 118 14.76 -15.98 1.90
N ARG A 119 14.32 -16.76 0.90
CA ARG A 119 12.92 -17.25 0.81
C ARG A 119 12.44 -17.97 2.06
N GLU A 120 13.33 -18.76 2.65
CA GLU A 120 13.01 -19.58 3.81
C GLU A 120 13.37 -18.89 5.13
N SER A 121 14.07 -17.75 5.07
CA SER A 121 14.52 -16.98 6.22
C SER A 121 13.33 -16.39 7.01
N PRO A 122 13.52 -16.12 8.31
CA PRO A 122 12.55 -15.38 9.10
C PRO A 122 12.25 -13.99 8.49
N CYS A 123 11.02 -13.50 8.70
CA CYS A 123 10.59 -12.20 8.17
C CYS A 123 11.44 -11.01 8.67
N SER A 124 12.10 -11.14 9.82
CA SER A 124 13.06 -10.16 10.33
C SER A 124 14.29 -10.02 9.42
N VAL A 125 14.84 -11.14 8.95
CA VAL A 125 16.00 -11.19 8.03
C VAL A 125 15.63 -10.59 6.67
N LEU A 126 14.48 -11.00 6.13
CA LEU A 126 13.93 -10.41 4.90
C LEU A 126 13.75 -8.90 5.05
N ARG A 127 13.21 -8.43 6.17
CA ARG A 127 12.99 -7.00 6.42
C ARG A 127 14.30 -6.19 6.42
N GLN A 128 15.37 -6.75 6.97
CA GLN A 128 16.70 -6.13 6.95
C GLN A 128 17.28 -6.10 5.53
N CYS A 129 17.30 -7.24 4.85
CA CYS A 129 17.78 -7.35 3.48
C CYS A 129 17.05 -6.39 2.52
N LEU A 130 15.73 -6.24 2.65
CA LEU A 130 14.93 -5.31 1.86
C LEU A 130 15.27 -3.84 2.12
N ASN A 131 15.60 -3.49 3.37
CA ASN A 131 16.04 -2.15 3.69
C ASN A 131 17.37 -1.84 3.00
N ASP A 132 18.33 -2.76 3.09
CA ASP A 132 19.66 -2.58 2.51
C ASP A 132 19.58 -2.44 0.98
N GLU A 133 18.80 -3.29 0.32
CA GLU A 133 18.63 -3.23 -1.14
C GLU A 133 17.88 -1.97 -1.60
N LEU A 134 16.87 -1.50 -0.85
CA LEU A 134 16.20 -0.24 -1.17
C LEU A 134 17.10 0.99 -0.95
N ILE A 135 17.96 0.97 0.06
CA ILE A 135 18.97 2.01 0.28
C ILE A 135 19.95 2.03 -0.90
N LYS A 136 20.49 0.87 -1.31
CA LYS A 136 21.38 0.76 -2.48
C LYS A 136 20.71 1.28 -3.76
N ALA A 137 19.46 0.85 -4.02
CA ALA A 137 18.71 1.30 -5.18
C ALA A 137 18.50 2.82 -5.16
N LYS A 138 18.18 3.41 -3.99
CA LYS A 138 18.03 4.86 -3.85
C LYS A 138 19.33 5.61 -4.12
N THR A 139 20.45 5.15 -3.56
CA THR A 139 21.77 5.77 -3.77
C THR A 139 22.18 5.74 -5.24
N LEU A 140 21.97 4.61 -5.93
CA LEU A 140 22.27 4.49 -7.36
C LEU A 140 21.42 5.43 -8.21
N LEU A 141 20.14 5.63 -7.85
CA LEU A 141 19.25 6.55 -8.56
C LEU A 141 19.65 8.02 -8.33
N GLN A 142 19.94 8.39 -7.07
CA GLN A 142 20.38 9.75 -6.73
C GLN A 142 21.73 10.11 -7.36
N GLY A 143 22.65 9.14 -7.49
CA GLY A 143 23.93 9.32 -8.18
C GLY A 143 23.77 9.53 -9.69
N LYS A 144 22.80 8.86 -10.31
CA LYS A 144 22.49 9.03 -11.74
C LYS A 144 21.83 10.37 -12.05
N ASP A 145 20.97 10.88 -11.18
CA ASP A 145 20.35 12.20 -11.33
C ASP A 145 21.38 13.34 -11.17
N SER A 146 22.45 13.11 -10.42
CA SER A 146 23.51 14.11 -10.16
C SER A 146 24.53 14.25 -11.30
N ILE A 147 24.63 13.26 -12.18
CA ILE A 147 25.58 13.26 -13.34
C ILE A 147 24.96 13.95 -14.56
N LYS A 148 23.65 14.24 -14.54
CA LYS A 148 22.92 14.82 -15.67
C LYS A 148 22.81 16.36 -15.64
N LYS A 149 23.70 17.03 -14.90
CA LYS A 149 23.81 18.50 -14.86
C LYS A 149 25.03 18.99 -15.58
#